data_AF-A0A0M1J5K5-F1
#
_entry.id   AF-A0A0M1J5K5-F1
#
_cell.length_a   1.000
_cell.length_b   1.000
_cell.length_c   1.000
_cell.angle_alpha   90.00
_cell.angle_beta   90.00
_cell.angle_gamma   90.00
#
_symmetry.space_group_name_H-M   'P 1'
#
loop_
_entity.id
_entity.type
_entity.pdbx_description
1 polymer ?
#
loop_
_entity_poly.entity_id
_entity_poly.type
_entity_poly.pdbx_seq_one_letter_code
_entity_poly.pdbx_strand_id
1 'polypeptide(L)'
;VLESESNQEHITNKYNKVDLKALNQRYEIIIIEVQYNNELDFLQRILYGASKVIVEHLNEGSPYAETTKVISVNILYFNLGIGNDYVYRGYTTFIGTHDQEQLDLTPAQQKMFKCQHVYNLFPEYYIIQINKFPDITHDPLDEWIYLFKHEEIKEGFQARGLTKAKEVLDILKLSTTERQLYSLHQEQLHYEASMNLSSYATGKEDGVKQGHKIGLIEGEAKGREIGKTEGQAALLKRLLTKKFGPLSPASICKLDTATVEQLETWSEAILDCDSIEQLLR
;
A
#
# COMPACT_ATOMS: atom_id res chain seq x y z
N VAL A 1 -9.14 -3.30 10.34
CA VAL A 1 -10.15 -3.92 11.23
C VAL A 1 -9.39 -4.43 12.42
N LEU A 2 -9.76 -4.01 13.63
CA LEU A 2 -9.18 -4.51 14.87
C LEU A 2 -9.97 -5.75 15.32
N GLU A 3 -9.33 -6.64 16.07
CA GLU A 3 -10.01 -7.79 16.67
C GLU A 3 -11.15 -7.32 17.59
N SER A 4 -12.34 -7.89 17.40
CA SER A 4 -13.60 -7.48 18.05
C SER A 4 -14.16 -8.49 19.05
N GLU A 5 -13.47 -9.63 19.23
CA GLU A 5 -14.02 -10.80 19.94
C GLU A 5 -13.32 -11.14 21.27
N SER A 6 -12.13 -10.58 21.53
CA SER A 6 -11.29 -10.90 22.69
C SER A 6 -11.45 -9.86 23.82
N ASN A 7 -12.57 -9.93 24.55
CA ASN A 7 -12.94 -8.90 25.54
C ASN A 7 -13.20 -9.45 26.96
N GLN A 8 -12.87 -10.71 27.23
CA GLN A 8 -13.13 -11.35 28.53
C GLN A 8 -11.83 -11.84 29.17
N GLU A 9 -11.30 -11.05 30.11
CA GLU A 9 -10.20 -11.47 30.99
C GLU A 9 -10.67 -12.44 32.09
N HIS A 10 -11.93 -12.31 32.53
CA HIS A 10 -12.57 -13.19 33.50
C HIS A 10 -13.97 -13.60 33.03
N ILE A 11 -14.37 -14.85 33.33
CA ILE A 11 -15.70 -15.44 32.98
C ILE A 11 -16.88 -14.60 33.51
N THR A 12 -16.69 -13.85 34.59
CA THR A 12 -17.73 -13.03 35.21
C THR A 12 -17.84 -11.61 34.63
N ASN A 13 -16.91 -11.19 33.77
CA ASN A 13 -16.96 -9.86 33.17
C ASN A 13 -18.08 -9.80 32.13
N LYS A 14 -18.83 -8.69 32.10
CA LYS A 14 -19.82 -8.45 31.04
C LYS A 14 -19.10 -8.49 29.68
N TYR A 15 -19.52 -9.44 28.85
CA TYR A 15 -19.04 -9.58 27.49
C TYR A 15 -19.61 -8.42 26.66
N ASN A 16 -18.75 -7.71 25.92
CA ASN A 16 -19.17 -6.70 24.96
C ASN A 16 -18.61 -7.12 23.61
N LYS A 17 -19.46 -7.63 22.73
CA LYS A 17 -19.10 -7.97 21.35
C LYS A 17 -19.50 -6.80 20.48
N VAL A 18 -18.51 -6.17 19.86
CA VAL A 18 -18.73 -5.09 18.90
C VAL A 18 -18.78 -5.71 17.50
N ASP A 19 -19.73 -5.31 16.66
CA ASP A 19 -19.85 -5.85 15.31
C ASP A 19 -18.67 -5.42 14.43
N LEU A 20 -18.25 -4.16 14.53
CA LEU A 20 -17.07 -3.65 13.84
C LEU A 20 -16.26 -2.71 14.74
N LYS A 21 -14.96 -2.95 14.79
CA LYS A 21 -13.99 -2.06 15.44
C LYS A 21 -12.94 -1.60 14.44
N ALA A 22 -12.78 -0.28 14.32
CA ALA A 22 -11.88 0.36 13.38
C ALA A 22 -11.03 1.43 14.05
N LEU A 23 -9.88 1.72 13.45
CA LEU A 23 -9.00 2.81 13.85
C LEU A 23 -8.97 3.82 12.71
N ASN A 24 -9.18 5.10 13.01
CA ASN A 24 -9.11 6.14 11.99
C ASN A 24 -7.71 6.76 11.88
N GLN A 25 -7.55 7.72 10.96
CA GLN A 25 -6.25 8.38 10.71
C GLN A 25 -5.75 9.24 11.88
N ARG A 26 -6.63 9.59 12.83
CA ARG A 26 -6.30 10.31 14.07
C ARG A 26 -6.03 9.37 15.25
N TYR A 27 -5.94 8.07 15.00
CA TYR A 27 -5.80 7.03 16.03
C TYR A 27 -6.98 6.98 17.02
N GLU A 28 -8.15 7.49 16.62
CA GLU A 28 -9.37 7.32 17.41
C GLU A 28 -9.99 5.95 17.06
N ILE A 29 -10.54 5.28 18.07
CA ILE A 29 -11.21 3.99 17.89
C ILE A 29 -12.67 4.25 17.56
N ILE A 30 -13.15 3.67 16.46
CA ILE A 30 -14.56 3.70 16.06
C ILE A 30 -15.14 2.31 16.33
N ILE A 31 -16.16 2.25 17.17
CA ILE A 31 -16.98 1.05 17.37
C ILE A 31 -18.32 1.25 16.65
N ILE A 32 -18.69 0.29 15.81
CA ILE A 32 -19.97 0.27 15.12
C ILE A 32 -20.74 -0.95 15.58
N GLU A 33 -21.97 -0.73 16.02
CA GLU A 33 -22.86 -1.78 16.47
C GLU A 33 -24.25 -1.63 15.82
N VAL A 34 -24.85 -2.77 15.45
CA VAL A 34 -26.18 -2.84 14.83
C VAL A 34 -27.13 -3.57 15.76
N GLN A 35 -28.27 -2.96 16.10
CA GLN A 35 -29.23 -3.57 17.01
C GLN A 35 -30.66 -3.57 16.46
N TYR A 36 -31.32 -4.72 16.63
CA TYR A 36 -32.71 -4.94 16.22
C TYR A 36 -33.70 -4.90 17.39
N ASN A 37 -33.28 -5.35 18.57
CA ASN A 37 -34.13 -5.43 19.75
C ASN A 37 -33.95 -4.21 20.64
N ASN A 38 -35.07 -3.71 21.18
CA ASN A 38 -35.06 -2.60 22.12
C ASN A 38 -34.59 -3.07 23.51
N GLU A 39 -33.74 -2.28 24.15
CA GLU A 39 -33.21 -2.48 25.50
C GLU A 39 -33.43 -1.19 26.31
N LEU A 40 -34.05 -1.30 27.49
CA LEU A 40 -34.33 -0.11 28.32
C LEU A 40 -33.06 0.57 28.84
N ASP A 41 -32.00 -0.21 29.05
CA ASP A 41 -30.69 0.23 29.53
C ASP A 41 -29.68 0.45 28.39
N PHE A 42 -30.15 0.62 27.16
CA PHE A 42 -29.31 0.78 25.97
C PHE A 42 -28.28 1.92 26.11
N LEU A 43 -28.68 3.06 26.69
CA LEU A 43 -27.77 4.20 26.89
C LEU A 43 -26.64 3.86 27.87
N GLN A 44 -26.94 3.09 28.92
CA GLN A 44 -25.94 2.58 29.86
C GLN A 44 -25.03 1.55 29.19
N ARG A 45 -25.57 0.74 28.25
CA ARG A 45 -24.79 -0.24 27.49
C ARG A 45 -23.75 0.42 26.59
N ILE A 46 -24.12 1.44 25.80
CA ILE A 46 -23.16 2.15 24.94
C ILE A 46 -22.11 2.92 25.75
N LEU A 47 -22.48 3.45 26.92
CA LEU A 47 -21.55 4.05 27.88
C LEU A 47 -20.53 3.02 28.38
N TYR A 48 -21.01 1.86 28.84
CA TYR A 48 -20.16 0.77 29.31
C TYR A 48 -19.23 0.28 28.21
N GLY A 49 -19.75 0.09 26.99
CA GLY A 49 -18.97 -0.37 25.84
C GLY A 49 -17.83 0.59 25.47
N ALA A 50 -18.11 1.89 25.37
CA ALA A 50 -17.09 2.88 25.08
C ALA A 50 -16.03 2.96 26.20
N SER A 51 -16.46 2.92 27.47
CA SER A 51 -15.55 2.95 28.62
C SER A 51 -14.64 1.71 28.67
N LYS A 52 -15.19 0.53 28.35
CA LYS A 52 -14.42 -0.71 28.28
C LYS A 52 -13.34 -0.64 27.19
N VAL A 53 -13.69 -0.14 26.01
CA VAL A 53 -12.73 0.05 24.91
C VAL A 53 -11.62 1.01 25.32
N ILE A 54 -11.92 2.09 26.05
CA ILE A 54 -10.87 2.99 26.57
C ILE A 54 -9.88 2.22 27.46
N VAL A 55 -10.40 1.45 28.42
CA VAL A 55 -9.56 0.69 29.38
C VAL A 55 -8.72 -0.35 28.65
N GLU A 56 -9.29 -1.06 27.67
CA GLU A 56 -8.59 -2.08 26.87
C GLU A 56 -7.40 -1.50 26.07
N HIS A 57 -7.34 -0.18 25.80
CA HIS A 57 -6.28 0.44 24.99
C HIS A 57 -5.42 1.42 25.78
N LEU A 58 -5.59 1.50 27.10
CA LEU A 58 -4.70 2.25 27.98
C LEU A 58 -3.88 1.28 28.83
N ASN A 59 -2.60 1.16 28.53
CA ASN A 59 -1.71 0.25 29.25
C ASN A 59 -1.47 0.72 30.69
N GLU A 60 -1.23 -0.23 31.59
CA GLU A 60 -0.84 0.08 32.96
C GLU A 60 0.44 0.93 32.99
N GLY A 61 0.42 2.03 33.75
CA GLY A 61 1.54 2.97 33.86
C GLY A 61 1.60 4.03 32.75
N SER A 62 0.78 3.96 31.70
CA SER A 62 0.68 5.03 30.70
C SER A 62 0.07 6.31 31.29
N PRO A 63 0.53 7.51 30.87
CA PRO A 63 -0.14 8.76 31.19
C PRO A 63 -1.58 8.81 30.68
N TYR A 64 -2.51 9.41 31.43
CA TYR A 64 -3.89 9.60 30.96
C TYR A 64 -4.02 10.43 29.68
N ALA A 65 -3.00 11.21 29.32
CA ALA A 65 -2.94 11.92 28.05
C ALA A 65 -2.91 10.98 26.83
N GLU A 66 -2.56 9.71 27.01
CA GLU A 66 -2.57 8.66 25.97
C GLU A 66 -3.95 7.98 25.82
N THR A 67 -4.95 8.41 26.61
CA THR A 67 -6.31 7.89 26.51
C THR A 67 -6.85 8.07 25.10
N THR A 68 -7.18 6.95 24.45
CA THR A 68 -7.70 6.98 23.09
C THR A 68 -9.17 7.39 23.09
N LYS A 69 -9.51 8.40 22.29
CA LYS A 69 -10.92 8.77 22.06
C LYS A 69 -11.66 7.65 21.34
N VAL A 70 -12.85 7.34 21.83
CA VAL A 70 -13.76 6.34 21.25
C VAL A 70 -14.95 7.05 20.60
N ILE A 71 -15.28 6.66 19.37
CA ILE A 71 -16.48 7.08 18.64
C ILE A 71 -17.40 5.86 18.54
N SER A 72 -18.56 5.92 19.18
CA SER A 72 -19.54 4.85 19.19
C SER A 72 -20.68 5.16 18.22
N VAL A 73 -20.77 4.38 17.14
CA VAL A 73 -21.81 4.48 16.12
C VAL A 73 -22.79 3.34 16.32
N ASN A 74 -24.04 3.68 16.61
CA ASN A 74 -25.09 2.72 16.96
C ASN A 74 -26.21 2.82 15.94
N ILE A 75 -26.41 1.75 15.17
CA ILE A 75 -27.42 1.66 14.11
C ILE A 75 -28.60 0.84 14.63
N LEU A 76 -29.74 1.48 14.84
CA LEU A 76 -30.91 0.92 15.54
C LEU A 76 -32.07 0.71 14.59
N TYR A 77 -32.60 -0.51 14.55
CA TYR A 77 -33.86 -0.86 13.89
C TYR A 77 -35.06 -0.83 14.85
N PHE A 78 -34.95 -0.03 15.92
CA PHE A 78 -36.02 0.25 16.87
C PHE A 78 -35.99 1.72 17.29
N ASN A 79 -37.08 2.21 17.87
CA ASN A 79 -37.18 3.58 18.36
C ASN A 79 -36.60 3.66 19.78
N LEU A 80 -35.55 4.47 19.95
CA LEU A 80 -34.94 4.74 21.25
C LEU A 80 -35.41 6.12 21.76
N GLY A 81 -35.95 6.14 22.98
CA GLY A 81 -36.32 7.37 23.69
C GLY A 81 -37.40 8.21 22.98
N ILE A 82 -37.48 9.49 23.38
CA ILE A 82 -38.41 10.48 22.83
C ILE A 82 -37.62 11.49 22.00
N GLY A 83 -38.00 11.69 20.75
CA GLY A 83 -37.36 12.60 19.81
C GLY A 83 -37.85 12.36 18.38
N ASN A 84 -37.82 13.41 17.55
CA ASN A 84 -38.35 13.36 16.18
C ASN A 84 -37.28 13.06 15.12
N ASP A 85 -36.01 13.25 15.46
CA ASP A 85 -34.90 13.01 14.55
C ASP A 85 -34.58 11.51 14.42
N TYR A 86 -33.83 11.16 13.38
CA TYR A 86 -33.30 9.83 13.12
C TYR A 86 -31.79 9.72 13.32
N VAL A 87 -31.04 10.84 13.38
CA VAL A 87 -29.63 10.84 13.80
C VAL A 87 -29.43 11.72 15.02
N TYR A 88 -28.84 11.16 16.07
CA TYR A 88 -28.48 11.90 17.29
C TYR A 88 -26.98 11.83 17.51
N ARG A 89 -26.37 12.99 17.73
CA ARG A 89 -24.96 13.12 18.11
C ARG A 89 -24.87 13.49 19.59
N GLY A 90 -24.32 12.58 20.39
CA GLY A 90 -23.99 12.79 21.79
C GLY A 90 -22.52 13.12 21.97
N TYR A 91 -22.23 14.21 22.67
CA TYR A 91 -20.87 14.60 23.04
C TYR A 91 -20.88 15.26 24.42
N THR A 92 -19.73 15.21 25.10
CA THR A 92 -19.60 15.78 26.44
C THR A 92 -19.08 17.21 26.37
N THR A 93 -19.83 18.15 26.93
CA THR A 93 -19.37 19.51 27.22
C THR A 93 -19.67 19.84 28.68
N PHE A 94 -19.01 20.84 29.23
CA PHE A 94 -19.23 21.30 30.60
C PHE A 94 -19.68 22.75 30.57
N ILE A 95 -20.80 23.03 31.23
CA ILE A 95 -21.43 24.35 31.27
C ILE A 95 -21.44 24.82 32.71
N GLY A 96 -20.99 26.05 32.96
CA GLY A 96 -20.98 26.67 34.27
C GLY A 96 -22.39 26.82 34.82
N THR A 97 -22.63 26.35 36.05
CA THR A 97 -23.97 26.37 36.66
C THR A 97 -24.44 27.78 37.03
N HIS A 98 -23.54 28.76 37.09
CA HIS A 98 -23.84 30.12 37.54
C HIS A 98 -23.93 31.11 36.38
N ASP A 99 -22.94 31.10 35.49
CA ASP A 99 -22.80 32.03 34.36
C ASP A 99 -23.26 31.43 33.02
N GLN A 100 -23.48 30.11 32.97
CA GLN A 100 -23.80 29.35 31.76
C GLN A 100 -22.68 29.38 30.70
N GLU A 101 -21.45 29.71 31.10
CA GLU A 101 -20.31 29.70 30.18
C GLU A 101 -19.81 28.26 29.94
N GLN A 102 -19.41 27.97 28.70
CA GLN A 102 -18.82 26.68 28.36
C GLN A 102 -17.35 26.63 28.81
N LEU A 103 -16.96 25.54 29.46
CA LEU A 103 -15.56 25.28 29.78
C LEU A 103 -14.84 24.76 28.53
N ASP A 104 -13.81 25.48 28.12
CA ASP A 104 -12.97 25.14 26.97
C ASP A 104 -11.49 24.95 27.36
N LEU A 105 -10.71 24.40 26.44
CA LEU A 105 -9.29 24.11 26.67
C LEU A 105 -8.46 25.40 26.70
N THR A 106 -7.51 25.45 27.64
CA THR A 106 -6.49 26.51 27.65
C THR A 106 -5.57 26.41 26.43
N PRO A 107 -4.88 27.49 26.00
CA PRO A 107 -3.93 27.43 24.89
C PRO A 107 -2.83 26.38 25.05
N ALA A 108 -2.38 26.13 26.29
CA ALA A 108 -1.40 25.09 26.59
C ALA A 108 -1.96 23.67 26.35
N GLN A 109 -3.19 23.41 26.80
CA GLN A 109 -3.87 22.13 26.56
C GLN A 109 -4.18 21.92 25.07
N GLN A 110 -4.62 22.96 24.35
CA GLN A 110 -4.87 22.88 22.92
C GLN A 110 -3.61 22.49 22.14
N LYS A 111 -2.44 23.04 22.53
CA LYS A 111 -1.15 22.67 21.94
C LYS A 111 -0.74 21.23 22.30
N MET A 112 -0.95 20.82 23.55
CA MET A 112 -0.60 19.48 24.03
C MET A 112 -1.44 18.38 23.37
N PHE A 113 -2.77 18.55 23.35
CA PHE A 113 -3.71 17.55 22.84
C PHE A 113 -4.05 17.71 21.36
N LYS A 114 -3.59 18.80 20.72
CA LYS A 114 -3.82 19.10 19.29
C LYS A 114 -5.31 19.15 18.93
N CYS A 115 -6.14 19.65 19.83
CA CYS A 115 -7.57 19.85 19.64
C CYS A 115 -8.01 21.20 20.23
N GLN A 116 -9.17 21.70 19.81
CA GLN A 116 -9.65 23.02 20.20
C GLN A 116 -10.61 22.98 21.40
N HIS A 117 -11.46 21.96 21.47
CA HIS A 117 -12.57 21.91 22.41
C HIS A 117 -12.51 20.70 23.33
N VAL A 118 -13.11 20.83 24.51
CA VAL A 118 -13.16 19.75 25.52
C VAL A 118 -13.83 18.49 24.97
N TYR A 119 -14.91 18.63 24.19
CA TYR A 119 -15.61 17.47 23.61
C TYR A 119 -14.74 16.64 22.66
N ASN A 120 -13.60 17.16 22.18
CA ASN A 120 -12.64 16.39 21.39
C ASN A 120 -11.85 15.38 22.23
N LEU A 121 -11.85 15.49 23.56
CA LEU A 121 -11.15 14.58 24.48
C LEU A 121 -12.03 13.45 25.00
N PHE A 122 -13.35 13.58 24.87
CA PHE A 122 -14.31 12.62 25.39
C PHE A 122 -14.85 11.70 24.30
N PRO A 123 -15.43 10.55 24.68
CA PRO A 123 -16.20 9.73 23.77
C PRO A 123 -17.30 10.51 23.06
N GLU A 124 -17.57 10.10 21.84
CA GLU A 124 -18.60 10.68 20.99
C GLU A 124 -19.55 9.56 20.53
N TYR A 125 -20.85 9.81 20.60
CA TYR A 125 -21.88 8.82 20.33
C TYR A 125 -22.73 9.27 19.15
N TYR A 126 -22.95 8.38 18.20
CA TYR A 126 -23.91 8.53 17.11
C TYR A 126 -24.98 7.47 17.30
N ILE A 127 -26.23 7.89 17.36
CA ILE A 127 -27.40 7.00 17.43
C ILE A 127 -28.22 7.24 16.17
N ILE A 128 -28.33 6.21 15.34
CA ILE A 128 -28.98 6.26 14.03
C ILE A 128 -30.21 5.35 14.11
N GLN A 129 -31.41 5.94 14.20
CA GLN A 129 -32.69 5.22 14.26
C GLN A 129 -33.25 5.01 12.85
N ILE A 130 -32.94 3.86 12.25
CA ILE A 130 -33.29 3.51 10.85
C ILE A 130 -34.80 3.64 10.59
N ASN A 131 -35.64 3.24 11.54
CA ASN A 131 -37.10 3.28 11.38
C ASN A 131 -37.68 4.70 11.28
N LYS A 132 -36.94 5.72 11.74
CA LYS A 132 -37.37 7.13 11.68
C LYS A 132 -36.87 7.86 10.43
N PHE A 133 -36.00 7.24 9.64
CA PHE A 133 -35.47 7.85 8.44
C PHE A 133 -36.60 8.10 7.41
N PRO A 134 -36.79 9.35 6.93
CA PRO A 134 -37.93 9.72 6.08
C PRO A 134 -37.75 9.37 4.59
N ASP A 135 -36.71 8.61 4.22
CA ASP A 135 -36.38 8.24 2.83
C ASP A 135 -35.99 9.43 1.94
N ILE A 136 -35.53 10.53 2.56
CA ILE A 136 -35.01 11.72 1.90
C ILE A 136 -33.54 11.86 2.25
N THR A 137 -32.67 11.89 1.24
CA THR A 137 -31.21 11.99 1.40
C THR A 137 -30.72 13.41 1.19
N HIS A 138 -30.10 14.01 2.20
CA HIS A 138 -29.53 15.36 2.16
C HIS A 138 -28.01 15.34 2.05
N ASP A 139 -27.38 14.30 2.60
CA ASP A 139 -25.93 14.18 2.70
C ASP A 139 -25.45 12.72 2.50
N PRO A 140 -24.13 12.49 2.44
CA PRO A 140 -23.58 11.14 2.30
C PRO A 140 -23.93 10.16 3.44
N LEU A 141 -24.23 10.64 4.65
CA LEU A 141 -24.64 9.76 5.75
C LEU A 141 -26.06 9.24 5.48
N ASP A 142 -26.96 10.09 5.00
CA ASP A 142 -28.32 9.68 4.63
C ASP A 142 -28.32 8.62 3.52
N GLU A 143 -27.39 8.68 2.57
CA GLU A 143 -27.25 7.65 1.53
C GLU A 143 -26.87 6.27 2.12
N TRP A 144 -26.01 6.25 3.15
CA TRP A 144 -25.71 5.03 3.91
C TRP A 144 -26.92 4.55 4.71
N ILE A 145 -27.66 5.46 5.33
CA ILE A 145 -28.89 5.14 6.07
C ILE A 145 -29.95 4.55 5.14
N TYR A 146 -30.10 5.10 3.92
CA TYR A 146 -30.97 4.56 2.89
C TYR A 146 -30.60 3.11 2.55
N LEU A 147 -29.31 2.83 2.34
CA LEU A 147 -28.82 1.47 2.12
C LEU A 147 -29.17 0.54 3.29
N PHE A 148 -28.94 0.96 4.54
CA PHE A 148 -29.26 0.12 5.70
C PHE A 148 -30.77 -0.15 5.83
N LYS A 149 -31.61 0.80 5.45
CA LYS A 149 -33.07 0.64 5.53
C LYS A 149 -33.64 -0.26 4.42
N HIS A 150 -33.17 -0.10 3.20
CA HIS A 150 -33.78 -0.70 2.00
C HIS A 150 -32.96 -1.82 1.37
N GLU A 151 -31.74 -2.05 1.85
CA GLU A 151 -30.77 -2.95 1.22
C GLU A 151 -30.60 -2.63 -0.27
N GLU A 152 -30.57 -1.34 -0.62
CA GLU A 152 -30.51 -0.84 -1.99
C GLU A 152 -29.65 0.44 -2.06
N ILE A 153 -28.93 0.60 -3.18
CA ILE A 153 -28.14 1.80 -3.48
C ILE A 153 -28.70 2.41 -4.76
N LYS A 154 -29.32 3.58 -4.63
CA LYS A 154 -29.89 4.33 -5.76
C LYS A 154 -28.80 4.83 -6.70
N GLU A 155 -29.18 5.04 -7.96
CA GLU A 155 -28.32 5.74 -8.91
C GLU A 155 -28.04 7.17 -8.44
N GLY A 156 -26.79 7.62 -8.60
CA GLY A 156 -26.36 8.96 -8.24
C GLY A 156 -25.83 9.12 -6.82
N PHE A 157 -25.94 8.12 -5.94
CA PHE A 157 -25.32 8.16 -4.60
C PHE A 157 -23.80 8.35 -4.71
N GLN A 158 -23.25 9.28 -3.92
CA GLN A 158 -21.84 9.70 -3.95
C GLN A 158 -21.07 9.36 -2.67
N ALA A 159 -21.71 8.79 -1.65
CA ALA A 159 -21.06 8.54 -0.38
C ALA A 159 -19.89 7.59 -0.55
N ARG A 160 -18.77 7.99 0.06
CA ARG A 160 -17.51 7.25 -0.05
C ARG A 160 -17.72 5.81 0.45
N GLY A 161 -17.36 4.85 -0.40
CA GLY A 161 -17.46 3.42 -0.09
C GLY A 161 -18.74 2.75 -0.58
N LEU A 162 -19.78 3.50 -0.96
CA LEU A 162 -21.03 2.90 -1.45
C LEU A 162 -20.85 2.13 -2.75
N THR A 163 -19.94 2.53 -3.65
CA THR A 163 -19.65 1.74 -4.86
C THR A 163 -19.19 0.33 -4.53
N LYS A 164 -18.28 0.19 -3.56
CA LYS A 164 -17.83 -1.14 -3.10
C LYS A 164 -18.94 -1.88 -2.36
N ALA A 165 -19.73 -1.17 -1.57
CA ALA A 165 -20.90 -1.77 -0.91
C ALA A 165 -21.90 -2.31 -1.93
N LYS A 166 -22.09 -1.61 -3.06
CA LYS A 166 -22.95 -2.04 -4.18
C LYS A 166 -22.47 -3.36 -4.77
N GLU A 167 -21.18 -3.45 -5.11
CA GLU A 167 -20.59 -4.68 -5.64
C GLU A 167 -20.81 -5.86 -4.70
N VAL A 168 -20.57 -5.68 -3.39
CA VAL A 168 -20.78 -6.73 -2.38
C VAL A 168 -22.25 -7.08 -2.25
N LEU A 169 -23.14 -6.09 -2.22
CA LEU A 169 -24.59 -6.28 -2.13
C LEU A 169 -25.13 -7.04 -3.33
N ASP A 170 -24.68 -6.71 -4.54
CA ASP A 170 -25.07 -7.38 -5.77
C ASP A 170 -24.69 -8.87 -5.71
N ILE A 171 -23.48 -9.19 -5.23
CA ILE A 171 -23.04 -10.58 -4.98
C ILE A 171 -23.92 -11.26 -3.92
N LEU A 172 -24.28 -10.55 -2.84
CA LEU A 172 -25.17 -11.08 -1.80
C LEU A 172 -26.60 -11.29 -2.30
N LYS A 173 -27.05 -10.58 -3.33
CA LYS A 173 -28.37 -10.79 -3.94
C LYS A 173 -28.40 -11.93 -4.96
N LEU A 174 -27.23 -12.38 -5.45
CA LEU A 174 -27.15 -13.53 -6.36
C LEU A 174 -27.72 -14.80 -5.70
N SER A 175 -28.43 -15.59 -6.50
CA SER A 175 -28.84 -16.94 -6.11
C SER A 175 -27.64 -17.85 -5.89
N THR A 176 -27.84 -18.98 -5.21
CA THR A 176 -26.76 -19.96 -4.94
C THR A 176 -26.05 -20.40 -6.22
N THR A 177 -26.79 -20.60 -7.32
CA THR A 177 -26.24 -21.00 -8.62
C THR A 177 -25.43 -19.88 -9.26
N GLU A 178 -25.91 -18.64 -9.22
CA GLU A 178 -25.18 -17.49 -9.76
C GLU A 178 -23.92 -17.18 -8.96
N ARG A 179 -23.95 -17.31 -7.62
CA ARG A 179 -22.75 -17.17 -6.79
C ARG A 179 -21.69 -18.22 -7.12
N GLN A 180 -22.10 -19.48 -7.38
CA GLN A 180 -21.18 -20.54 -7.80
C GLN A 180 -20.54 -20.23 -9.15
N LEU A 181 -21.35 -19.79 -10.14
CA LEU A 181 -20.85 -19.39 -11.45
C LEU A 181 -19.89 -18.19 -11.36
N TYR A 182 -20.23 -17.20 -10.54
CA TYR A 182 -19.35 -16.06 -10.26
C TYR A 182 -18.02 -16.51 -9.62
N SER A 183 -18.07 -17.40 -8.62
CA SER A 183 -16.85 -17.92 -7.97
C SER A 183 -15.96 -18.68 -8.95
N LEU A 184 -16.54 -19.52 -9.82
CA LEU A 184 -15.79 -20.23 -10.88
C LEU A 184 -15.16 -19.25 -11.87
N HIS A 185 -15.87 -18.19 -12.24
CA HIS A 185 -15.34 -17.15 -13.11
C HIS A 185 -14.17 -16.40 -12.45
N GLN A 186 -14.26 -16.06 -11.16
CA GLN A 186 -13.17 -15.45 -10.40
C GLN A 186 -11.95 -16.38 -10.31
N GLU A 187 -12.16 -17.67 -10.09
CA GLU A 187 -11.10 -18.68 -10.08
C GLU A 187 -10.41 -18.77 -11.44
N GLN A 188 -11.17 -18.74 -12.54
CA GLN A 188 -10.62 -18.71 -13.90
C GLN A 188 -9.76 -17.46 -14.14
N LEU A 189 -10.24 -16.27 -13.76
CA LEU A 189 -9.45 -15.03 -13.89
C LEU A 189 -8.16 -15.08 -13.07
N HIS A 190 -8.21 -15.65 -11.86
CA HIS A 190 -7.03 -15.85 -11.02
C HIS A 190 -6.03 -16.81 -11.69
N TYR A 191 -6.52 -17.91 -12.25
CA TYR A 191 -5.71 -18.87 -12.99
C TYR A 191 -5.05 -18.21 -14.22
N GLU A 192 -5.80 -17.45 -15.01
CA GLU A 192 -5.28 -16.69 -16.16
C GLU A 192 -4.21 -15.67 -15.74
N ALA A 193 -4.42 -14.93 -14.67
CA ALA A 193 -3.42 -14.00 -14.12
C ALA A 193 -2.14 -14.73 -13.68
N SER A 194 -2.28 -15.89 -13.03
CA SER A 194 -1.16 -16.74 -12.61
C SER A 194 -0.37 -17.29 -13.79
N MET A 195 -1.06 -17.76 -14.84
CA MET A 195 -0.43 -18.19 -16.09
C MET A 195 0.35 -17.05 -16.74
N ASN A 196 -0.26 -15.87 -16.86
CA ASN A 196 0.41 -14.70 -17.44
C ASN A 196 1.67 -14.30 -16.67
N LEU A 197 1.62 -14.33 -15.34
CA LEU A 197 2.77 -14.07 -14.48
C LEU A 197 3.91 -15.08 -14.74
N SER A 198 3.55 -16.36 -14.84
CA SER A 198 4.51 -17.44 -15.10
C SER A 198 5.12 -17.31 -16.49
N SER A 199 4.31 -17.07 -17.54
CA SER A 199 4.80 -16.85 -18.90
C SER A 199 5.72 -15.63 -19.00
N TYR A 200 5.39 -14.53 -18.31
CA TYR A 200 6.26 -13.35 -18.25
C TYR A 200 7.58 -13.64 -17.53
N ALA A 201 7.55 -14.38 -16.42
CA ALA A 201 8.76 -14.77 -15.69
C ALA A 201 9.68 -15.66 -16.54
N THR A 202 9.13 -16.69 -17.19
CA THR A 202 9.90 -17.58 -18.09
C THR A 202 10.47 -16.81 -19.28
N GLY A 203 9.66 -15.97 -19.94
CA GLY A 203 10.13 -15.16 -21.07
C GLY A 203 11.26 -14.20 -20.70
N LYS A 204 11.20 -13.59 -19.51
CA LYS A 204 12.28 -12.73 -18.99
C LYS A 204 13.55 -13.53 -18.70
N GLU A 205 13.43 -14.69 -18.08
CA GLU A 205 14.57 -15.55 -17.76
C GLU A 205 15.27 -16.05 -19.03
N ASP A 206 14.50 -16.51 -20.02
CA ASP A 206 15.04 -16.94 -21.32
C ASP A 206 15.70 -15.79 -22.08
N GLY A 207 15.09 -14.59 -22.04
CA GLY A 207 15.68 -13.38 -22.62
C GLY A 207 17.02 -13.00 -21.98
N VAL A 208 17.14 -13.11 -20.65
CA VAL A 208 18.40 -12.87 -19.93
C VAL A 208 19.44 -13.92 -20.28
N LYS A 209 19.07 -15.21 -20.30
CA LYS A 209 19.99 -16.30 -20.67
C LYS A 209 20.51 -16.15 -22.10
N GLN A 210 19.62 -15.85 -23.04
CA GLN A 210 20.00 -15.63 -24.44
C GLN A 210 20.88 -14.38 -24.59
N GLY A 211 20.51 -13.27 -23.96
CA GLY A 211 21.31 -12.04 -23.96
C GLY A 211 22.70 -12.24 -23.38
N HIS A 212 22.82 -12.97 -22.28
CA HIS A 212 24.12 -13.30 -21.67
C HIS A 212 24.96 -14.19 -22.58
N LYS A 213 24.36 -15.22 -23.19
CA LYS A 213 25.05 -16.13 -24.10
C LYS A 213 25.57 -15.41 -25.35
N ILE A 214 24.75 -14.56 -25.96
CA ILE A 214 25.14 -13.76 -27.13
C ILE A 214 26.25 -12.78 -26.73
N GLY A 215 26.10 -12.08 -25.60
CA GLY A 215 27.11 -11.15 -25.10
C GLY A 215 28.46 -11.82 -24.81
N LEU A 216 28.47 -13.05 -24.28
CA LEU A 216 29.69 -13.82 -24.05
C LEU A 216 30.37 -14.17 -25.39
N ILE A 217 29.63 -14.68 -26.36
CA ILE A 217 30.16 -15.06 -27.68
C ILE A 217 30.74 -13.84 -28.40
N GLU A 218 30.02 -12.73 -28.43
CA GLU A 218 30.51 -11.49 -29.06
C GLU A 218 31.73 -10.92 -28.32
N GLY A 219 31.74 -10.98 -26.99
CA GLY A 219 32.85 -10.54 -26.15
C GLY A 219 34.11 -11.37 -26.37
N GLU A 220 33.98 -12.69 -26.42
CA GLU A 220 35.10 -13.61 -26.71
C GLU A 220 35.64 -13.41 -28.13
N ALA A 221 34.77 -13.25 -29.12
CA ALA A 221 35.18 -13.02 -30.50
C ALA A 221 35.97 -11.70 -30.63
N LYS A 222 35.43 -10.60 -30.11
CA LYS A 222 36.10 -9.29 -30.12
C LYS A 222 37.40 -9.31 -29.31
N GLY A 223 37.40 -9.92 -28.13
CA GLY A 223 38.59 -10.04 -27.30
C GLY A 223 39.70 -10.85 -27.96
N ARG A 224 39.34 -11.92 -28.69
CA ARG A 224 40.31 -12.73 -29.44
C ARG A 224 40.91 -11.97 -30.62
N GLU A 225 40.10 -11.20 -31.36
CA GLU A 225 40.61 -10.36 -32.45
C GLU A 225 41.56 -9.27 -31.94
N ILE A 226 41.15 -8.52 -30.91
CA ILE A 226 41.98 -7.47 -30.30
C ILE A 226 43.28 -8.07 -29.74
N GLY A 227 43.18 -9.19 -29.02
CA GLY A 227 44.35 -9.88 -28.47
C GLY A 227 45.30 -10.41 -29.57
N LYS A 228 44.77 -10.85 -30.72
CA LYS A 228 45.59 -11.25 -31.88
C LYS A 228 46.33 -10.05 -32.44
N THR A 229 45.65 -8.92 -32.67
CA THR A 229 46.29 -7.68 -33.17
C THR A 229 47.36 -7.16 -32.23
N GLU A 230 47.07 -7.01 -30.95
CA GLU A 230 48.01 -6.50 -29.95
C GLU A 230 49.21 -7.42 -29.79
N GLY A 231 48.99 -8.74 -29.80
CA GLY A 231 50.05 -9.74 -29.74
C GLY A 231 50.99 -9.69 -30.95
N GLN A 232 50.44 -9.57 -32.17
CA GLN A 232 51.23 -9.44 -33.40
C GLN A 232 52.02 -8.12 -33.42
N ALA A 233 51.39 -7.00 -33.05
CA ALA A 233 52.06 -5.70 -32.97
C ALA A 233 53.21 -5.71 -31.95
N ALA A 234 52.97 -6.27 -30.75
CA ALA A 234 53.98 -6.38 -29.71
C ALA A 234 55.17 -7.27 -30.14
N LEU A 235 54.90 -8.38 -30.82
CA LEU A 235 55.93 -9.26 -31.34
C LEU A 235 56.76 -8.56 -32.42
N LEU A 236 56.11 -7.93 -33.39
CA LEU A 236 56.78 -7.22 -34.48
C LEU A 236 57.65 -6.06 -33.95
N LYS A 237 57.16 -5.29 -32.98
CA LYS A 237 57.96 -4.27 -32.28
C LYS A 237 59.22 -4.85 -31.64
N ARG A 238 59.12 -5.99 -30.95
CA ARG A 238 60.29 -6.65 -30.34
C ARG A 238 61.29 -7.11 -31.39
N LEU A 239 60.83 -7.66 -32.51
CA LEU A 239 61.69 -8.11 -33.60
C LEU A 239 62.40 -6.92 -34.30
N LEU A 240 61.67 -5.86 -34.60
CA LEU A 240 62.24 -4.65 -35.22
C LEU A 240 63.24 -3.97 -34.29
N THR A 241 62.93 -3.88 -32.99
CA THR A 241 63.87 -3.34 -31.99
C THR A 241 65.16 -4.16 -31.92
N LYS A 242 65.05 -5.50 -32.04
CA LYS A 242 66.20 -6.40 -32.04
C LYS A 242 67.03 -6.32 -33.33
N LYS A 243 66.40 -6.13 -34.50
CA LYS A 243 67.09 -6.07 -35.80
C LYS A 243 67.71 -4.69 -36.08
N PHE A 244 67.03 -3.61 -35.72
CA PHE A 244 67.39 -2.25 -36.14
C PHE A 244 67.68 -1.28 -34.99
N GLY A 245 67.52 -1.69 -33.73
CA GLY A 245 67.68 -0.83 -32.56
C GLY A 245 66.40 -0.07 -32.17
N PRO A 246 66.48 0.94 -31.28
CA PRO A 246 65.29 1.58 -30.72
C PRO A 246 64.39 2.22 -31.78
N LEU A 247 63.09 1.91 -31.71
CA LEU A 247 62.07 2.40 -32.64
C LEU A 247 61.69 3.86 -32.36
N SER A 248 61.40 4.61 -33.41
CA SER A 248 60.89 5.98 -33.28
C SER A 248 59.43 5.99 -32.76
N PRO A 249 58.98 7.05 -32.08
CA PRO A 249 57.58 7.18 -31.64
C PRO A 249 56.58 7.08 -32.81
N ALA A 250 56.95 7.55 -34.00
CA ALA A 250 56.11 7.48 -35.19
C ALA A 250 55.93 6.02 -35.68
N SER A 251 57.00 5.21 -35.66
CA SER A 251 56.96 3.80 -36.04
C SER A 251 56.14 2.97 -35.04
N ILE A 252 56.25 3.28 -33.75
CA ILE A 252 55.47 2.63 -32.69
C ILE A 252 53.97 2.92 -32.87
N CYS A 253 53.60 4.17 -33.11
CA CYS A 253 52.21 4.58 -33.34
C CYS A 253 51.61 3.91 -34.59
N LYS A 254 52.39 3.81 -35.68
CA LYS A 254 51.99 3.07 -36.89
C LYS A 254 51.74 1.59 -36.61
N LEU A 255 52.56 0.95 -35.79
CA LEU A 255 52.41 -0.47 -35.42
C LEU A 255 51.22 -0.71 -34.47
N ASP A 256 50.90 0.24 -33.58
CA ASP A 256 49.75 0.14 -32.67
C ASP A 256 48.39 0.35 -33.36
N THR A 257 48.38 1.02 -34.51
CA THR A 257 47.17 1.33 -35.27
C THR A 257 47.01 0.49 -36.54
N ALA A 258 47.95 -0.43 -36.78
CA ALA A 258 47.97 -1.29 -37.96
C ALA A 258 46.93 -2.41 -37.88
N THR A 259 46.39 -2.80 -39.04
CA THR A 259 45.51 -3.97 -39.12
C THR A 259 46.31 -5.27 -39.02
N VAL A 260 45.64 -6.39 -38.66
CA VAL A 260 46.23 -7.75 -38.66
C VAL A 260 46.98 -8.01 -39.96
N GLU A 261 46.38 -7.68 -41.09
CA GLU A 261 46.91 -7.91 -42.43
C GLU A 261 48.20 -7.12 -42.69
N GLN A 262 48.26 -5.86 -42.24
CA GLN A 262 49.47 -5.05 -42.32
C GLN A 262 50.58 -5.61 -41.45
N LEU A 263 50.25 -6.02 -40.22
CA LEU A 263 51.21 -6.64 -39.29
C LEU A 263 51.75 -7.97 -39.81
N GLU A 264 50.91 -8.81 -40.42
CA GLU A 264 51.32 -10.06 -41.05
C GLU A 264 52.24 -9.79 -42.26
N THR A 265 51.86 -8.87 -43.14
CA THR A 265 52.69 -8.47 -44.30
C THR A 265 54.07 -7.96 -43.88
N TRP A 266 54.13 -7.09 -42.87
CA TRP A 266 55.40 -6.58 -42.35
C TRP A 266 56.20 -7.64 -41.59
N SER A 267 55.54 -8.62 -40.96
CA SER A 267 56.22 -9.73 -40.29
C SER A 267 56.90 -10.68 -41.26
N GLU A 268 56.32 -10.90 -42.44
CA GLU A 268 56.93 -11.72 -43.50
C GLU A 268 58.11 -10.99 -44.16
N ALA A 269 57.95 -9.69 -44.45
CA ALA A 269 58.97 -8.88 -45.10
C ALA A 269 60.14 -8.47 -44.18
N ILE A 270 60.05 -8.71 -42.85
CA ILE A 270 61.06 -8.27 -41.89
C ILE A 270 62.44 -8.89 -42.13
N LEU A 271 62.52 -10.09 -42.70
CA LEU A 271 63.79 -10.77 -42.93
C LEU A 271 64.54 -10.15 -44.12
N ASP A 272 63.81 -9.68 -45.12
CA ASP A 272 64.34 -9.21 -46.41
C ASP A 272 64.52 -7.68 -46.49
N CYS A 273 64.05 -6.93 -45.48
CA CYS A 273 64.18 -5.48 -45.46
C CYS A 273 65.49 -5.00 -44.81
N ASP A 274 66.08 -3.93 -45.34
CA ASP A 274 67.32 -3.32 -44.84
C ASP A 274 67.08 -2.13 -43.89
N SER A 275 65.84 -1.64 -43.77
CA SER A 275 65.47 -0.53 -42.89
C SER A 275 64.00 -0.55 -42.45
N ILE A 276 63.69 0.12 -41.32
CA ILE A 276 62.32 0.27 -40.80
C ILE A 276 61.42 1.07 -41.76
N GLU A 277 61.99 2.06 -42.46
CA GLU A 277 61.27 2.93 -43.39
C GLU A 277 60.85 2.21 -44.68
N GLN A 278 61.65 1.23 -45.11
CA GLN A 278 61.31 0.35 -46.23
C GLN A 278 60.21 -0.64 -45.87
N LEU A 279 60.20 -1.12 -44.61
CA LEU A 279 59.22 -2.11 -44.15
C LEU A 279 57.85 -1.49 -43.87
N LEU A 280 57.79 -0.34 -43.20
CA LEU A 280 56.54 0.31 -42.77
C LEU A 280 55.96 1.28 -43.81
N ARG A 281 56.31 1.08 -45.08
CA ARG A 281 55.83 1.88 -46.22
C ARG A 281 54.41 1.48 -46.59
#